data_AF-A0A9E0XP21-F1
#
_entry.id   AF-A0A9E0XP21-F1
#
_cell.length_a   1.000
_cell.length_b   1.000
_cell.length_c   1.000
_cell.angle_alpha   90.00
_cell.angle_beta   90.00
_cell.angle_gamma   90.00
#
_symmetry.space_group_name_H-M   'P 1'
#
loop_
_entity.id
_entity.type
_entity.pdbx_description
1 polymer ?
#
loop_
_entity_poly.entity_id
_entity_poly.type
_entity_poly.pdbx_seq_one_letter_code
_entity_poly.pdbx_strand_id
1 'polypeptide(L)'
;MKRTAFSKLAAVITVLALAVILLGAYVRLNDAGLGCPDWPGCYGRVVAPSHPQAVAEANAAFPERPVESHKAWKEMVHRYLASGLGRCCSWDSSSSRVYSACGP
;
A
#
# COMPACT_ATOMS: atom_id res chain seq x y z
N MET A 1 -20.70 21.70 -17.50
CA MET A 1 -19.88 20.54 -17.95
C MET A 1 -19.06 19.99 -16.77
N LYS A 2 -19.57 19.04 -15.98
CA LYS A 2 -18.82 18.43 -14.84
C LYS A 2 -18.97 16.90 -14.72
N ARG A 3 -19.78 16.25 -15.57
CA ARG A 3 -20.05 14.81 -15.54
C ARG A 3 -18.84 13.95 -15.93
N THR A 4 -18.05 14.37 -16.92
CA THR A 4 -16.89 13.61 -17.41
C THR A 4 -15.71 13.60 -16.44
N ALA A 5 -15.50 14.67 -15.67
CA ALA A 5 -14.46 14.72 -14.64
C ALA A 5 -14.78 13.75 -13.49
N PHE A 6 -16.05 13.65 -13.09
CA PHE A 6 -16.51 12.71 -12.09
C PHE A 6 -16.35 11.25 -12.53
N SER A 7 -16.78 10.91 -13.74
CA SER A 7 -16.62 9.55 -14.28
C SER A 7 -15.14 9.14 -14.41
N LYS A 8 -14.24 10.07 -14.72
CA LYS A 8 -12.80 9.81 -14.75
C LYS A 8 -12.24 9.54 -13.36
N LEU A 9 -12.65 10.32 -12.35
CA LEU A 9 -12.19 10.12 -10.97
C LEU A 9 -12.69 8.80 -10.40
N ALA A 10 -13.97 8.47 -10.60
CA ALA A 10 -14.56 7.20 -10.20
C ALA A 10 -13.86 6.00 -10.87
N ALA A 11 -13.52 6.11 -12.16
CA ALA A 11 -12.76 5.08 -12.86
C ALA A 11 -11.34 4.90 -12.27
N VAL A 12 -10.65 6.01 -11.94
CA VAL A 12 -9.32 5.97 -11.31
C VAL A 12 -9.38 5.31 -9.93
N ILE A 13 -10.36 5.68 -9.09
CA ILE A 13 -10.54 5.07 -7.76
C ILE A 13 -10.85 3.58 -7.89
N THR A 14 -11.71 3.19 -8.84
CA THR A 14 -12.06 1.78 -9.08
C THR A 14 -10.84 0.96 -9.52
N VAL A 15 -10.03 1.49 -10.43
CA VAL A 15 -8.78 0.84 -10.88
C VAL A 15 -7.78 0.73 -9.74
N LEU A 16 -7.60 1.79 -8.94
CA LEU A 16 -6.71 1.77 -7.77
C LEU A 16 -7.20 0.78 -6.71
N ALA A 17 -8.49 0.73 -6.42
CA ALA A 17 -9.08 -0.23 -5.50
C ALA A 17 -8.84 -1.67 -5.96
N LEU A 18 -9.10 -1.97 -7.24
CA LEU A 18 -8.81 -3.28 -7.82
C LEU A 18 -7.31 -3.63 -7.73
N ALA A 19 -6.42 -2.69 -8.02
CA ALA A 19 -4.98 -2.90 -7.90
C ALA A 19 -4.55 -3.21 -6.45
N VAL A 20 -5.11 -2.51 -5.46
CA VAL A 20 -4.84 -2.75 -4.04
C VAL A 20 -5.34 -4.14 -3.62
N ILE A 21 -6.54 -4.55 -4.05
CA ILE A 21 -7.12 -5.86 -3.76
C ILE A 21 -6.26 -6.97 -4.37
N LEU A 22 -5.91 -6.87 -5.65
CA LEU A 22 -5.08 -7.87 -6.33
C LEU A 22 -3.68 -7.96 -5.72
N LEU A 23 -3.06 -6.82 -5.39
CA LEU A 23 -1.77 -6.81 -4.72
C LEU A 23 -1.86 -7.38 -3.30
N GLY A 24 -2.94 -7.12 -2.57
CA GLY A 24 -3.20 -7.72 -1.26
C GLY A 24 -3.34 -9.25 -1.33
N ALA A 25 -4.09 -9.75 -2.32
CA ALA A 25 -4.20 -11.18 -2.60
C ALA A 25 -2.82 -11.78 -2.96
N TYR A 26 -2.03 -11.10 -3.78
CA TYR A 26 -0.68 -11.52 -4.13
C TYR A 26 0.26 -11.56 -2.92
N VAL A 27 0.23 -10.54 -2.04
CA VAL A 27 1.02 -10.51 -0.79
C VAL A 27 0.66 -11.68 0.13
N ARG A 28 -0.65 -12.01 0.24
CA ARG A 28 -1.12 -13.16 1.00
C ARG A 28 -0.65 -14.50 0.41
N LEU A 29 -0.74 -14.67 -0.90
CA LEU A 29 -0.28 -15.88 -1.60
C LEU A 29 1.23 -16.10 -1.53
N ASN A 30 2.02 -15.04 -1.32
CA ASN A 30 3.47 -15.10 -1.24
C ASN A 30 4.01 -15.21 0.20
N ASP A 31 3.12 -15.37 1.20
CA ASP A 31 3.45 -15.28 2.64
C ASP A 31 4.29 -14.03 3.00
N ALA A 32 4.13 -12.97 2.21
CA ALA A 32 4.92 -11.76 2.32
C ALA A 32 4.35 -10.78 3.36
N GLY A 33 3.18 -11.07 3.94
CA GLY A 33 2.53 -10.25 4.98
C GLY A 33 3.19 -10.33 6.37
N LEU A 34 4.37 -10.96 6.47
CA LEU A 34 5.22 -11.04 7.66
C LEU A 34 6.62 -10.46 7.38
N GLY A 35 6.79 -9.78 6.23
CA GLY A 35 8.08 -9.31 5.74
C GLY A 35 8.61 -8.08 6.47
N CYS A 36 7.75 -7.28 7.09
CA CYS A 36 8.14 -6.10 7.87
C CYS A 36 7.59 -6.17 9.30
N PRO A 37 8.44 -6.12 10.35
CA PRO A 37 7.98 -6.08 11.74
C PRO A 37 7.34 -4.74 12.11
N ASP A 38 7.60 -3.68 11.34
CA ASP A 38 7.19 -2.30 11.63
C ASP A 38 6.26 -1.71 10.55
N TRP A 39 5.58 -0.60 10.90
CA TRP A 39 4.88 0.33 10.02
C TRP A 39 4.94 1.72 10.65
N PRO A 40 5.21 2.84 9.94
CA PRO A 40 5.27 3.08 8.49
C PRO A 40 6.63 2.81 7.82
N GLY A 41 7.63 2.33 8.58
CA GLY A 41 8.92 1.85 8.08
C GLY A 41 9.03 0.32 8.11
N CYS A 42 10.17 -0.23 7.67
CA CYS A 42 10.52 -1.64 7.70
C CYS A 42 11.97 -1.77 8.21
N TYR A 43 12.20 -2.51 9.30
CA TYR A 43 13.53 -2.71 9.91
C TYR A 43 14.26 -1.40 10.24
N GLY A 44 13.55 -0.45 10.87
CA GLY A 44 14.10 0.85 11.26
C GLY A 44 14.40 1.80 10.09
N ARG A 45 14.05 1.45 8.85
CA ARG A 45 14.21 2.30 7.65
C ARG A 45 12.85 2.61 7.03
N VAL A 46 12.71 3.76 6.36
CA VAL A 46 11.46 4.13 5.66
C VAL A 46 11.19 3.20 4.46
N VAL A 47 12.22 2.52 3.96
CA VAL A 47 12.14 1.64 2.80
C VAL A 47 12.79 0.30 3.12
N ALA A 48 12.20 -0.80 2.66
CA ALA A 48 12.76 -2.13 2.81
C ALA A 48 14.19 -2.21 2.22
N PRO A 49 15.19 -2.69 2.99
CA PRO A 49 16.55 -2.80 2.49
C PRO A 49 16.64 -3.84 1.37
N SER A 50 17.14 -3.42 0.20
CA SER A 50 17.32 -4.25 -1.00
C SER A 50 18.79 -4.54 -1.34
N HIS A 51 19.72 -3.74 -0.84
CA HIS A 51 21.15 -3.89 -1.10
C HIS A 51 21.76 -4.96 -0.17
N PRO A 52 22.63 -5.87 -0.66
CA PRO A 52 23.21 -6.94 0.15
C PRO A 52 23.82 -6.48 1.49
N GLN A 53 24.52 -5.34 1.52
CA GLN A 53 25.09 -4.80 2.77
C GLN A 53 23.99 -4.32 3.74
N ALA A 54 22.97 -3.63 3.24
CA ALA A 54 21.84 -3.16 4.06
C ALA A 54 20.99 -4.33 4.58
N VAL A 55 20.91 -5.42 3.81
CA VAL A 55 20.26 -6.68 4.23
C VAL A 55 21.10 -7.38 5.31
N ALA A 56 22.42 -7.43 5.15
CA ALA A 56 23.31 -8.00 6.17
C ALA A 56 23.27 -7.21 7.49
N GLU A 57 23.26 -5.87 7.42
CA GLU A 57 23.08 -4.99 8.59
C GLU A 57 21.73 -5.22 9.28
N ALA A 58 20.65 -5.33 8.51
CA ALA A 58 19.32 -5.57 9.05
C ALA A 58 19.19 -6.98 9.65
N ASN A 59 19.82 -8.00 9.04
CA ASN A 59 19.88 -9.36 9.57
C ASN A 59 20.71 -9.44 10.84
N ALA A 60 21.79 -8.65 10.94
CA ALA A 60 22.59 -8.56 12.16
C ALA A 60 21.81 -7.87 13.30
N ALA A 61 20.98 -6.87 12.98
CA ALA A 61 20.15 -6.17 13.96
C ALA A 61 18.90 -6.99 14.38
N PHE A 62 18.37 -7.84 13.51
CA PHE A 62 17.17 -8.64 13.75
C PHE A 62 17.40 -10.13 13.39
N PRO A 63 18.19 -10.86 14.21
CA PRO A 63 18.59 -12.24 13.89
C PRO A 63 17.43 -13.25 13.90
N GLU A 64 16.36 -12.97 14.66
CA GLU A 64 15.15 -13.82 14.76
C GLU A 64 14.32 -13.84 13.45
N ARG A 65 14.48 -12.84 12.57
CA ARG A 65 13.65 -12.66 11.36
C ARG A 65 14.49 -12.14 10.20
N PRO A 66 15.23 -13.01 9.49
CA PRO A 66 16.07 -12.60 8.37
C PRO A 66 15.23 -11.89 7.29
N VAL A 67 15.75 -10.75 6.85
CA VAL A 67 15.20 -9.92 5.80
C VAL A 67 15.22 -10.67 4.48
N GLU A 68 14.02 -10.99 4.01
CA GLU A 68 13.77 -11.33 2.62
C GLU A 68 13.36 -10.06 1.88
N SER A 69 14.32 -9.36 1.25
CA SER A 69 14.08 -8.06 0.58
C SER A 69 12.90 -8.07 -0.37
N HIS A 70 12.72 -9.17 -1.10
CA HIS A 70 11.62 -9.32 -2.04
C HIS A 70 10.25 -9.43 -1.35
N LYS A 71 10.17 -10.01 -0.16
CA LYS A 71 8.93 -10.09 0.63
C LYS A 71 8.64 -8.74 1.32
N ALA A 72 9.66 -8.14 1.92
CA ALA A 72 9.56 -6.84 2.59
C ALA A 72 9.10 -5.72 1.65
N TRP A 73 9.60 -5.69 0.41
CA TRP A 73 9.17 -4.70 -0.59
C TRP A 73 7.70 -4.87 -1.00
N LYS A 74 7.24 -6.11 -1.24
CA LYS A 74 5.84 -6.38 -1.61
C LYS A 74 4.86 -5.88 -0.55
N GLU A 75 5.17 -6.13 0.72
CA GLU A 75 4.36 -5.68 1.85
C GLU A 75 4.34 -4.15 1.99
N MET A 76 5.52 -3.51 1.90
CA MET A 76 5.64 -2.05 1.94
C MET A 76 4.83 -1.37 0.82
N VAL A 77 4.93 -1.84 -0.42
CA VAL A 77 4.19 -1.27 -1.56
C VAL A 77 2.69 -1.39 -1.35
N HIS A 78 2.20 -2.55 -0.90
CA HIS A 78 0.78 -2.74 -0.63
C HIS A 78 0.26 -1.75 0.43
N ARG A 79 1.00 -1.59 1.54
CA ARG A 79 0.62 -0.68 2.63
C ARG A 79 0.62 0.79 2.19
N TYR A 80 1.56 1.22 1.34
CA TYR A 80 1.57 2.59 0.79
C TYR A 80 0.45 2.83 -0.22
N LEU A 81 0.14 1.86 -1.07
CA LEU A 81 -0.97 1.97 -2.03
C LEU A 81 -2.32 2.04 -1.30
N ALA A 82 -2.52 1.24 -0.26
CA ALA A 82 -3.70 1.31 0.60
C ALA A 82 -3.84 2.70 1.26
N SER A 83 -2.73 3.26 1.76
CA SER A 83 -2.70 4.61 2.35
C SER A 83 -3.02 5.71 1.32
N GLY A 84 -2.55 5.54 0.08
CA GLY A 84 -2.85 6.44 -1.03
C GLY A 84 -4.31 6.40 -1.46
N LEU A 85 -4.90 5.21 -1.53
CA LEU A 85 -6.33 5.02 -1.84
C LEU A 85 -7.21 5.69 -0.77
N GLY A 86 -6.91 5.50 0.51
CA GLY A 86 -7.66 6.12 1.61
C GLY A 86 -7.69 7.65 1.51
N ARG A 87 -6.55 8.29 1.19
CA ARG A 87 -6.49 9.74 0.94
C ARG A 87 -7.28 10.18 -0.28
N CYS A 88 -7.29 9.36 -1.34
CA CYS A 88 -8.04 9.65 -2.56
C CYS A 88 -9.56 9.56 -2.30
N CYS A 89 -10.02 8.54 -1.58
CA CYS A 89 -11.42 8.39 -1.18
C CYS A 89 -11.88 9.48 -0.20
N SER A 90 -11.03 9.90 0.76
CA SER A 90 -11.38 11.00 1.66
C SER A 90 -11.47 12.35 0.94
N TRP A 91 -10.64 12.56 -0.08
CA TRP A 91 -10.69 13.77 -0.91
C TRP A 91 -11.93 13.81 -1.81
N ASP A 92 -12.31 12.65 -2.38
CA ASP A 92 -13.55 12.50 -3.13
C ASP A 92 -14.79 12.66 -2.25
N SER A 93 -14.75 12.17 -0.99
CA SER A 93 -15.80 12.40 0.01
C SER A 93 -15.93 13.87 0.42
N SER A 94 -14.84 14.65 0.40
CA SER A 94 -14.88 16.10 0.69
C SER A 94 -15.49 16.90 -0.48
N SER A 95 -15.48 16.35 -1.69
CA SER A 95 -16.20 16.92 -2.83
C SER A 95 -17.68 16.61 -2.68
N SER A 96 -18.50 17.64 -2.40
CA SER A 96 -19.94 17.59 -2.03
C SER A 96 -20.89 16.83 -2.98
N ARG A 97 -20.38 16.18 -4.03
CA ARG A 97 -21.11 15.47 -5.07
C ARG A 97 -21.21 13.94 -4.81
N VAL A 98 -20.32 13.36 -4.00
CA VAL A 98 -20.36 11.92 -3.64
C VAL A 98 -21.17 11.66 -2.38
N TYR A 99 -21.17 12.59 -1.41
CA TYR A 99 -22.08 12.52 -0.26
C TYR A 99 -23.55 12.40 -0.70
N SER A 100 -23.92 12.99 -1.84
CA SER A 100 -25.26 12.88 -2.41
C SER A 100 -25.55 11.54 -3.12
N ALA A 101 -24.52 10.74 -3.43
CA ALA A 101 -24.65 9.44 -4.12
C ALA A 101 -24.48 8.23 -3.18
N CYS A 102 -23.94 8.43 -1.98
CA CYS A 102 -23.78 7.41 -0.93
C CYS A 102 -24.50 7.77 0.38
N GLY A 103 -25.38 8.79 0.38
CA GLY A 103 -26.35 8.99 1.45
C GLY A 103 -27.51 7.98 1.33
N PRO A 104 -28.15 7.60 2.46
CA PRO A 104 -29.24 6.63 2.49
C PRO A 104 -30.47 7.07 1.67
#